data_AF-A0A358XT62-F1
#
_entry.id   AF-A0A358XT62-F1
#
_cell.length_a   1.000
_cell.length_b   1.000
_cell.length_c   1.000
_cell.angle_alpha   90.00
_cell.angle_beta   90.00
_cell.angle_gamma   90.00
#
_symmetry.space_group_name_H-M   'P 1'
#
loop_
_entity.id
_entity.type
_entity.pdbx_description
1 polymer ?
#
loop_
_entity_poly.entity_id
_entity_poly.type
_entity_poly.pdbx_seq_one_letter_code
_entity_poly.pdbx_strand_id
1 'polypeptide(L)'
;MATVENGIKHEGQQWGLDHGLEIDQFSVGSAEVLKGASSFLYGSDAIGGVIRLSPPAELQETGFKGQFTLLTKSNNATFGGSLQAQGRKGNWVFGGGFTHLEYGDYRVPTDTVYVYNYAVRLKDRHVRNTAGRETHFQLRGGYLSDRFSSIFYLSNYHTKLGFFANAHGLEPRGVDTALYDKSSRDIGFPSQTVNHLKLINRNFIDLDKHKLWID
;
A
#
# COMPACT_ATOMS: atom_id res chain seq x y z
N MET A 1 4.39 -8.37 15.58
CA MET A 1 4.04 -6.94 15.37
C MET A 1 2.99 -6.94 14.28
N ALA A 2 1.87 -6.25 14.48
CA ALA A 2 0.76 -6.22 13.53
C ALA A 2 0.69 -4.86 12.81
N THR A 3 0.17 -4.85 11.59
CA THR A 3 -0.17 -3.61 10.87
C THR A 3 -1.67 -3.40 10.90
N VAL A 4 -2.11 -2.22 11.30
CA VAL A 4 -3.52 -1.84 11.40
C VAL A 4 -3.73 -0.57 10.62
N GLU A 5 -4.67 -0.59 9.69
CA GLU A 5 -5.02 0.55 8.84
C GLU A 5 -6.48 0.90 9.09
N ASN A 6 -6.73 2.16 9.45
CA ASN A 6 -8.08 2.66 9.73
C ASN A 6 -8.86 1.78 10.73
N GLY A 7 -8.16 1.14 11.67
CA GLY A 7 -8.74 0.24 12.67
C GLY A 7 -8.82 -1.23 12.27
N ILE A 8 -8.59 -1.57 11.01
CA ILE A 8 -8.65 -2.95 10.51
C ILE A 8 -7.24 -3.54 10.44
N LYS A 9 -7.06 -4.73 11.03
CA LYS A 9 -5.80 -5.47 11.00
C LYS A 9 -5.57 -6.06 9.61
N HIS A 10 -4.35 -5.90 9.09
CA HIS A 10 -3.92 -6.53 7.84
C HIS A 10 -3.30 -7.90 8.12
N GLU A 11 -3.83 -8.95 7.49
CA GLU A 11 -3.41 -10.35 7.68
C GLU A 11 -2.83 -11.01 6.42
N GLY A 12 -2.90 -10.37 5.26
CA GLY A 12 -2.40 -10.93 3.99
C GLY A 12 -0.90 -11.26 3.98
N GLN A 13 -0.16 -10.70 4.93
CA GLN A 13 1.30 -10.82 5.05
C GLN A 13 1.76 -11.97 5.96
N GLN A 14 0.83 -12.77 6.51
CA GLN A 14 1.17 -13.83 7.47
C GLN A 14 1.93 -15.01 6.86
N TRP A 15 1.86 -15.19 5.53
CA TRP A 15 2.30 -16.42 4.85
C TRP A 15 3.70 -16.33 4.23
N GLY A 16 4.27 -15.14 4.09
CA GLY A 16 5.58 -14.93 3.47
C GLY A 16 6.05 -13.47 3.54
N LEU A 17 7.37 -13.28 3.62
CA LEU A 17 8.02 -11.95 3.65
C LEU A 17 8.08 -11.28 2.26
N ASP A 18 7.73 -12.02 1.22
CA ASP A 18 7.66 -11.62 -0.18
C ASP A 18 6.34 -10.91 -0.54
N HIS A 19 5.39 -10.88 0.40
CA HIS A 19 4.17 -10.09 0.27
C HIS A 19 4.40 -8.65 0.75
N GLY A 20 3.80 -7.70 0.03
CA GLY A 20 3.76 -6.28 0.42
C GLY A 20 2.38 -5.89 0.92
N LEU A 21 2.32 -4.89 1.81
CA LEU A 21 1.06 -4.35 2.34
C LEU A 21 0.18 -3.78 1.22
N GLU A 22 -1.09 -4.18 1.18
CA GLU A 22 -2.07 -3.70 0.20
C GLU A 22 -2.63 -2.32 0.57
N ILE A 23 -1.75 -1.32 0.64
CA ILE A 23 -2.02 0.04 1.12
C ILE A 23 -1.38 1.07 0.18
N ASP A 24 -2.16 2.07 -0.25
CA ASP A 24 -1.64 3.23 -0.97
C ASP A 24 -0.84 4.12 -0.01
N GLN A 25 0.47 4.24 -0.27
CA GLN A 25 1.40 5.03 0.54
C GLN A 25 1.03 6.52 0.58
N PHE A 26 0.36 7.06 -0.43
CA PHE A 26 -0.04 8.47 -0.47
C PHE A 26 -1.37 8.75 0.24
N SER A 27 -2.11 7.70 0.59
CA SER A 27 -3.38 7.78 1.32
C SER A 27 -3.22 7.83 2.84
N VAL A 28 -2.03 7.50 3.35
CA VAL A 28 -1.73 7.49 4.78
C VAL A 28 -1.47 8.92 5.28
N GLY A 29 -2.27 9.37 6.24
CA GLY A 29 -2.07 10.66 6.90
C GLY A 29 -1.01 10.62 7.99
N SER A 30 -0.93 9.50 8.72
CA SER A 30 0.11 9.26 9.73
C SER A 30 0.39 7.77 9.90
N ALA A 31 1.65 7.47 10.21
CA ALA A 31 2.13 6.14 10.56
C ALA A 31 2.77 6.18 11.95
N GLU A 32 2.23 5.40 12.88
CA GLU A 32 2.66 5.38 14.29
C GLU A 32 3.16 3.99 14.67
N VAL A 33 4.26 3.92 15.44
CA VAL A 33 4.74 2.66 16.03
C VAL A 33 4.37 2.63 17.50
N LEU A 34 3.36 1.82 17.83
CA LEU A 34 2.90 1.58 19.20
C LEU A 34 3.69 0.42 19.79
N LYS A 35 4.65 0.73 20.65
CA LYS A 35 5.49 -0.27 21.34
C LYS A 35 4.79 -0.80 22.59
N GLY A 36 4.96 -2.10 22.86
CA GLY A 36 4.42 -2.76 24.06
C GLY A 36 3.35 -3.80 23.74
N ALA A 37 2.75 -4.37 24.79
CA ALA A 37 1.73 -5.40 24.69
C ALA A 37 0.38 -4.81 24.25
N SER A 38 0.29 -4.45 22.97
CA SER A 38 -0.92 -3.94 22.35
C SER A 38 -1.95 -5.03 22.03
N SER A 39 -1.71 -6.27 22.50
CA SER A 39 -2.54 -7.43 22.24
C SER A 39 -3.97 -7.31 22.75
N PHE A 40 -4.21 -6.50 23.78
CA PHE A 40 -5.56 -6.27 24.30
C PHE A 40 -6.45 -5.51 23.29
N LEU A 41 -5.88 -4.58 22.53
CA LEU A 41 -6.62 -3.76 21.56
C LEU A 41 -6.62 -4.37 20.15
N TYR A 42 -5.55 -5.09 19.77
CA TYR A 42 -5.33 -5.51 18.38
C TYR A 42 -5.13 -7.02 18.20
N GLY A 43 -5.33 -7.81 19.26
CA GLY A 43 -5.25 -9.27 19.23
C GLY A 43 -3.85 -9.85 19.49
N SER A 44 -3.77 -11.17 19.62
CA SER A 44 -2.55 -11.89 20.04
C SER A 44 -1.30 -11.54 19.23
N ASP A 45 -1.44 -11.25 17.94
CA ASP A 45 -0.33 -10.98 17.01
C ASP A 45 0.39 -9.63 17.28
N ALA A 46 -0.22 -8.77 18.10
CA ALA A 46 0.30 -7.48 18.52
C ALA A 46 1.19 -7.53 19.78
N ILE A 47 1.69 -8.71 20.18
CA ILE A 47 2.56 -8.89 21.35
C ILE A 47 3.86 -8.07 21.27
N GLY A 48 4.36 -7.87 20.05
CA GLY A 48 5.54 -7.04 19.75
C GLY A 48 5.23 -5.58 19.39
N GLY A 49 3.98 -5.13 19.56
CA GLY A 49 3.52 -3.80 19.16
C GLY A 49 2.78 -3.76 17.82
N VAL A 50 2.39 -2.55 17.40
CA VAL A 50 1.54 -2.28 16.23
C VAL A 50 2.07 -1.11 15.41
N ILE A 51 2.05 -1.24 14.08
CA ILE A 51 2.14 -0.13 13.14
C ILE A 51 0.72 0.33 12.84
N ARG A 52 0.34 1.53 13.31
CA ARG A 52 -0.98 2.12 13.06
C ARG A 52 -0.90 3.10 11.91
N LEU A 53 -1.65 2.84 10.86
CA LEU A 53 -1.81 3.71 9.69
C LEU A 53 -3.18 4.37 9.79
N SER A 54 -3.19 5.69 9.86
CA SER A 54 -4.40 6.50 10.03
C SER A 54 -4.65 7.36 8.80
N PRO A 55 -5.91 7.67 8.47
CA PRO A 55 -6.22 8.48 7.31
C PRO A 55 -5.79 9.94 7.56
N PRO A 56 -5.76 10.79 6.52
CA PRO A 56 -5.52 12.22 6.68
C PRO A 56 -6.56 12.83 7.63
N ALA A 57 -6.10 13.71 8.53
CA ALA A 57 -7.01 14.42 9.42
C ALA A 57 -8.02 15.24 8.60
N GLU A 58 -9.28 15.24 9.03
CA GLU A 58 -10.30 16.05 8.40
C GLU A 58 -10.03 17.55 8.61
N LEU A 59 -10.54 18.38 7.70
CA LEU A 59 -10.44 19.83 7.86
C LEU A 59 -11.21 20.24 9.13
N GLN A 60 -10.63 21.16 9.90
CA GLN A 60 -11.27 21.68 11.11
C GLN A 60 -12.40 22.67 10.76
N GLU A 61 -12.24 23.43 9.68
CA GLU A 61 -13.20 24.42 9.21
C GLU A 61 -13.74 24.06 7.82
N THR A 62 -14.82 24.73 7.42
CA THR A 62 -15.38 24.58 6.07
C THR A 62 -14.35 25.03 5.03
N GLY A 63 -14.08 24.19 4.04
CA GLY A 63 -13.06 24.47 3.05
C GLY A 63 -12.74 23.25 2.20
N PHE A 64 -11.72 23.42 1.35
CA PHE A 64 -11.23 22.39 0.45
C PHE A 64 -9.70 22.43 0.40
N LYS A 65 -9.08 21.26 0.35
CA LYS A 65 -7.63 21.09 0.21
C LYS A 65 -7.36 20.00 -0.82
N GLY A 66 -6.50 20.31 -1.79
CA GLY A 66 -5.96 19.34 -2.75
C GLY A 66 -4.45 19.19 -2.59
N GLN A 67 -3.92 18.04 -2.97
CA GLN A 67 -2.50 17.76 -3.05
C GLN A 67 -2.22 16.91 -4.29
N PHE A 68 -1.23 17.34 -5.07
CA PHE A 68 -0.66 16.53 -6.14
C PHE A 68 0.77 16.15 -5.77
N THR A 69 1.11 14.89 -5.96
CA THR A 69 2.46 14.37 -5.74
C THR A 69 2.93 13.68 -7.01
N LEU A 70 4.10 14.07 -7.51
CA LEU A 70 4.79 13.40 -8.60
C LEU A 70 6.00 12.63 -8.03
N LEU A 71 6.15 11.37 -8.42
CA LEU A 71 7.24 10.50 -7.99
C LEU A 71 8.00 9.97 -9.19
N THR A 72 9.32 10.17 -9.16
CA THR A 72 10.24 9.54 -10.11
C THR A 72 11.38 8.87 -9.35
N LYS A 73 11.83 7.70 -9.83
CA LYS A 73 12.99 6.99 -9.26
C LYS A 73 13.92 6.54 -10.38
N SER A 74 15.20 6.88 -10.29
CA SER A 74 16.20 6.53 -11.31
C SER A 74 16.54 5.02 -11.33
N ASN A 75 16.50 4.36 -10.17
CA ASN A 75 16.97 2.97 -10.04
C ASN A 75 16.22 1.99 -10.94
N ASN A 76 14.92 2.19 -11.09
CA ASN A 76 14.01 1.33 -11.84
C ASN A 76 13.10 2.13 -12.80
N ALA A 77 13.51 3.37 -13.12
CA ALA A 77 12.73 4.29 -13.94
C ALA A 77 11.26 4.46 -13.49
N THR A 78 10.98 4.42 -12.18
CA THR A 78 9.62 4.67 -11.67
C THR A 78 9.13 6.02 -12.17
N PHE A 79 7.89 6.07 -12.64
CA PHE A 79 7.17 7.30 -12.93
C PHE A 79 5.71 7.14 -12.51
N GLY A 80 5.16 8.18 -11.90
CA GLY A 80 3.76 8.23 -11.54
C GLY A 80 3.51 9.24 -10.44
N GLY A 81 2.37 9.15 -9.78
CA GLY A 81 2.00 10.12 -8.77
C GLY A 81 0.66 9.84 -8.13
N SER A 82 0.25 10.78 -7.29
CA SER A 82 -1.00 10.73 -6.55
C SER A 82 -1.69 12.08 -6.55
N LEU A 83 -3.02 12.06 -6.71
CA LEU A 83 -3.91 13.19 -6.58
C LEU A 83 -4.84 12.93 -5.39
N GLN A 84 -4.74 13.78 -4.38
CA GLN A 84 -5.53 13.69 -3.15
C GLN A 84 -6.36 14.96 -2.98
N ALA A 85 -7.59 14.82 -2.52
CA ALA A 85 -8.46 15.93 -2.20
C ALA A 85 -9.31 15.65 -0.96
N GLN A 86 -9.60 16.70 -0.20
CA GLN A 86 -10.53 16.64 0.92
C GLN A 86 -11.25 17.96 1.10
N GLY A 87 -12.44 17.90 1.67
CA GLY A 87 -13.24 19.06 1.96
C GLY A 87 -14.13 18.85 3.17
N ARG A 88 -14.56 19.98 3.73
CA ARG A 88 -15.56 20.05 4.79
C ARG A 88 -16.57 21.13 4.45
N LYS A 89 -17.84 20.86 4.71
CA LYS A 89 -18.94 21.83 4.65
C LYS A 89 -19.85 21.65 5.85
N GLY A 90 -19.73 22.55 6.83
CA GLY A 90 -20.39 22.39 8.12
C GLY A 90 -19.92 21.10 8.80
N ASN A 91 -20.84 20.17 9.04
CA ASN A 91 -20.56 18.88 9.65
C ASN A 91 -20.29 17.77 8.61
N TRP A 92 -20.40 18.05 7.32
CA TRP A 92 -20.11 17.06 6.27
C TRP A 92 -18.63 17.11 5.91
N VAL A 93 -17.98 15.95 5.92
CA VAL A 93 -16.60 15.76 5.48
C VAL A 93 -16.58 14.81 4.30
N PHE A 94 -15.66 15.05 3.37
CA PHE A 94 -15.44 14.17 2.22
C PHE A 94 -13.99 14.27 1.78
N GLY A 95 -13.53 13.22 1.12
CA GLY A 95 -12.23 13.23 0.49
C GLY A 95 -11.97 11.96 -0.26
N GLY A 96 -10.81 11.91 -0.87
CA GLY A 96 -10.40 10.76 -1.63
C GLY A 96 -9.23 11.09 -2.53
N GLY A 97 -8.92 10.15 -3.38
CA GLY A 97 -7.95 10.36 -4.42
C GLY A 97 -7.53 9.09 -5.10
N PHE A 98 -6.50 9.26 -5.92
CA PHE A 98 -6.10 8.31 -6.93
C PHE A 98 -4.58 8.32 -7.04
N THR A 99 -4.00 7.13 -7.04
CA THR A 99 -2.57 6.92 -7.19
C THR A 99 -2.33 6.00 -8.38
N HIS A 100 -1.35 6.35 -9.20
CA HIS A 100 -0.86 5.48 -10.26
C HIS A 100 0.65 5.53 -10.34
N LEU A 101 1.30 4.37 -10.33
CA LEU A 101 2.74 4.22 -10.46
C LEU A 101 3.06 3.13 -11.47
N GLU A 102 4.06 3.38 -12.30
CA GLU A 102 4.69 2.36 -13.14
C GLU A 102 6.18 2.36 -12.91
N TYR A 103 6.77 1.17 -12.80
CA TYR A 103 8.20 1.00 -12.63
C TYR A 103 8.70 -0.19 -13.42
N GLY A 104 9.95 -0.07 -13.86
CA GLY A 104 10.65 -1.14 -14.52
C GLY A 104 11.44 -2.03 -13.56
N ASP A 105 12.25 -2.89 -14.15
CA ASP A 105 13.22 -3.71 -13.43
C ASP A 105 14.22 -2.82 -12.70
N TYR A 106 14.46 -3.12 -11.43
CA TYR A 106 15.42 -2.37 -10.64
C TYR A 106 16.85 -2.78 -10.97
N ARG A 107 17.78 -1.85 -10.78
CA ARG A 107 19.21 -2.08 -10.97
C ARG A 107 19.90 -2.43 -9.66
N VAL A 108 20.93 -3.25 -9.77
CA VAL A 108 21.88 -3.56 -8.69
C VAL A 108 23.28 -3.07 -9.10
N PRO A 109 24.25 -2.93 -8.17
CA PRO A 109 25.57 -2.41 -8.52
C PRO A 109 26.46 -3.42 -9.28
N THR A 110 26.08 -4.69 -9.32
CA THR A 110 26.82 -5.80 -9.92
C THR A 110 26.15 -6.31 -11.21
N ASP A 111 26.91 -6.96 -12.07
CA ASP A 111 26.41 -7.64 -13.28
C ASP A 111 26.03 -9.10 -13.01
N THR A 112 26.28 -9.61 -11.81
CA THR A 112 26.08 -11.02 -11.46
C THR A 112 25.52 -11.16 -10.07
N VAL A 113 24.46 -11.95 -9.93
CA VAL A 113 23.88 -12.35 -8.64
C VAL A 113 23.89 -13.86 -8.52
N TYR A 114 23.99 -14.38 -7.31
CA TYR A 114 23.97 -15.82 -7.06
C TYR A 114 22.58 -16.23 -6.59
N VAL A 115 21.95 -17.13 -7.34
CA VAL A 115 20.75 -17.84 -6.88
C VAL A 115 21.22 -19.23 -6.48
N TYR A 116 21.22 -19.51 -5.17
CA TYR A 116 21.93 -20.64 -4.58
C TYR A 116 23.42 -20.62 -4.92
N ASN A 117 23.95 -21.66 -5.58
CA ASN A 117 25.33 -21.77 -6.05
C ASN A 117 25.49 -21.42 -7.54
N TYR A 118 24.44 -20.88 -8.18
CA TYR A 118 24.45 -20.58 -9.61
C TYR A 118 24.61 -19.07 -9.86
N ALA A 119 25.64 -18.72 -10.63
CA ALA A 119 25.89 -17.34 -11.05
C ALA A 119 24.94 -16.94 -12.19
N VAL A 120 24.04 -16.01 -11.90
CA VAL A 120 23.10 -15.42 -12.85
C VAL A 120 23.65 -14.08 -13.31
N ARG A 121 24.00 -13.97 -14.59
CA ARG A 121 24.35 -12.69 -15.22
C ARG A 121 23.11 -11.84 -15.42
N LEU A 122 23.24 -10.54 -15.19
CA LEU A 122 22.20 -9.52 -15.32
C LEU A 122 22.58 -8.58 -16.45
N LYS A 123 21.77 -8.54 -17.51
CA LYS A 123 21.95 -7.56 -18.59
C LYS A 123 21.69 -6.16 -18.03
N ASP A 124 22.60 -5.22 -18.30
CA ASP A 124 22.51 -3.83 -17.84
C ASP A 124 22.32 -3.66 -16.32
N ARG A 125 22.70 -4.70 -15.55
CA ARG A 125 22.50 -4.81 -14.10
C ARG A 125 21.03 -4.81 -13.65
N HIS A 126 20.10 -5.10 -14.56
CA HIS A 126 18.68 -5.23 -14.26
C HIS A 126 18.36 -6.58 -13.62
N VAL A 127 17.60 -6.53 -12.52
CA VAL A 127 16.98 -7.73 -11.96
C VAL A 127 15.71 -8.00 -12.75
N ARG A 128 15.86 -8.80 -13.80
CA ARG A 128 14.82 -9.04 -14.81
C ARG A 128 13.46 -9.47 -14.22
N ASN A 129 12.37 -9.00 -14.81
CA ASN A 129 10.99 -9.29 -14.39
C ASN A 129 10.67 -8.83 -12.97
N THR A 130 11.16 -7.65 -12.57
CA THR A 130 10.81 -6.96 -11.32
C THR A 130 10.07 -5.63 -11.56
N ALA A 131 9.73 -5.35 -12.81
CA ALA A 131 8.79 -4.30 -13.18
C ALA A 131 7.40 -4.52 -12.57
N GLY A 132 6.65 -3.43 -12.44
CA GLY A 132 5.32 -3.44 -11.87
C GLY A 132 4.54 -2.17 -12.15
N ARG A 133 3.24 -2.27 -11.90
CA ARG A 133 2.30 -1.15 -12.01
C ARG A 133 1.28 -1.23 -10.89
N GLU A 134 0.95 -0.06 -10.37
CA GLU A 134 0.07 0.10 -9.21
C GLU A 134 -0.97 1.16 -9.53
N THR A 135 -2.22 0.85 -9.23
CA THR A 135 -3.35 1.78 -9.36
C THR A 135 -4.22 1.66 -8.12
N HIS A 136 -4.43 2.76 -7.43
CA HIS A 136 -5.17 2.80 -6.19
C HIS A 136 -6.22 3.90 -6.24
N PHE A 137 -7.35 3.65 -5.59
CA PHE A 137 -8.31 4.71 -5.30
C PHE A 137 -8.81 4.61 -3.86
N GLN A 138 -9.16 5.76 -3.31
CA GLN A 138 -9.79 5.88 -2.00
C GLN A 138 -10.84 6.96 -2.06
N LEU A 139 -11.95 6.72 -1.37
CA LEU A 139 -13.01 7.66 -1.11
C LEU A 139 -13.36 7.58 0.36
N ARG A 140 -13.65 8.73 0.95
CA ARG A 140 -14.21 8.82 2.29
C ARG A 140 -15.26 9.92 2.32
N GLY A 141 -16.27 9.71 3.14
CA GLY A 141 -17.36 10.68 3.27
C GLY A 141 -18.18 10.38 4.51
N GLY A 142 -18.64 11.44 5.17
CA GLY A 142 -19.36 11.26 6.42
C GLY A 142 -19.85 12.54 7.05
N TYR A 143 -20.47 12.35 8.21
CA TYR A 143 -20.96 13.40 9.06
C TYR A 143 -20.13 13.41 10.35
N LEU A 144 -19.68 14.58 10.79
CA LEU A 144 -18.90 14.80 12.00
C LEU A 144 -19.50 15.96 12.80
N SER A 145 -20.07 15.64 13.96
CA SER A 145 -20.54 16.58 14.98
C SER A 145 -19.96 16.21 16.35
N ASP A 146 -20.19 17.05 17.36
CA ASP A 146 -19.66 16.83 18.71
C ASP A 146 -20.20 15.57 19.38
N ARG A 147 -21.46 15.20 19.10
CA ARG A 147 -22.15 14.05 19.71
C ARG A 147 -22.30 12.84 18.81
N PHE A 148 -22.10 13.01 17.51
CA PHE A 148 -22.28 11.93 16.54
C PHE A 148 -21.30 12.08 15.38
N SER A 149 -20.67 10.97 15.03
CA SER A 149 -19.94 10.85 13.77
C SER A 149 -20.28 9.55 13.07
N SER A 150 -20.39 9.59 11.74
CA SER A 150 -20.41 8.40 10.90
C SER A 150 -19.61 8.68 9.65
N ILE A 151 -18.56 7.90 9.41
CA ILE A 151 -17.67 8.06 8.26
C ILE A 151 -17.55 6.74 7.53
N PHE A 152 -17.76 6.79 6.22
CA PHE A 152 -17.52 5.68 5.32
C PHE A 152 -16.16 5.83 4.66
N TYR A 153 -15.46 4.70 4.49
CA TYR A 153 -14.22 4.60 3.73
C TYR A 153 -14.41 3.50 2.69
N LEU A 154 -14.18 3.82 1.41
CA LEU A 154 -14.13 2.88 0.31
C LEU A 154 -12.75 2.99 -0.32
N SER A 155 -12.06 1.87 -0.52
CA SER A 155 -10.75 1.89 -1.18
C SER A 155 -10.49 0.62 -1.97
N ASN A 156 -9.69 0.75 -3.02
CA ASN A 156 -9.17 -0.38 -3.75
C ASN A 156 -7.68 -0.22 -4.01
N TYR A 157 -6.93 -1.25 -3.64
CA TYR A 157 -5.53 -1.40 -3.94
C TYR A 157 -5.36 -2.43 -5.06
N HIS A 158 -4.96 -1.99 -6.25
CA HIS A 158 -4.66 -2.86 -7.38
C HIS A 158 -3.18 -2.77 -7.76
N THR A 159 -2.48 -3.89 -7.79
CA THR A 159 -1.08 -3.97 -8.24
C THR A 159 -0.87 -5.18 -9.12
N LYS A 160 0.01 -5.04 -10.12
CA LYS A 160 0.60 -6.15 -10.85
C LYS A 160 2.11 -5.98 -10.84
N LEU A 161 2.83 -7.00 -10.40
CA LEU A 161 4.29 -7.00 -10.34
C LEU A 161 4.87 -8.33 -10.82
N GLY A 162 6.07 -8.27 -11.38
CA GLY A 162 6.87 -9.45 -11.69
C GLY A 162 7.68 -9.93 -10.49
N PHE A 163 8.00 -11.22 -10.47
CA PHE A 163 9.04 -11.74 -9.59
C PHE A 163 10.31 -11.99 -10.39
N PHE A 164 11.46 -11.82 -9.74
CA PHE A 164 12.76 -12.07 -10.37
C PHE A 164 12.78 -13.47 -11.01
N ALA A 165 12.87 -13.51 -12.35
CA ALA A 165 12.60 -14.71 -13.12
C ALA A 165 13.56 -15.87 -12.78
N ASN A 166 14.79 -15.57 -12.35
CA ASN A 166 15.77 -16.60 -11.98
C ASN A 166 15.60 -17.13 -10.55
N ALA A 167 14.71 -16.57 -9.74
CA ALA A 167 14.54 -16.96 -8.33
C ALA A 167 13.15 -17.48 -7.99
N HIS A 168 12.17 -17.35 -8.89
CA HIS A 168 10.77 -17.74 -8.63
C HIS A 168 10.22 -18.55 -9.80
N GLY A 169 9.56 -19.67 -9.51
CA GLY A 169 8.73 -20.44 -10.47
C GLY A 169 9.46 -21.10 -11.65
N LEU A 170 10.70 -20.70 -11.97
CA LEU A 170 11.51 -21.19 -13.07
C LEU A 170 12.84 -21.70 -12.54
N GLU A 171 13.41 -22.70 -13.23
CA GLU A 171 14.78 -23.10 -12.96
C GLU A 171 15.73 -21.93 -13.27
N PRO A 172 16.63 -21.54 -12.35
CA PRO A 172 17.53 -20.40 -12.57
C PRO A 172 18.35 -20.46 -13.87
N ARG A 173 18.58 -21.67 -14.39
CA ARG A 173 19.33 -21.98 -15.62
C ARG A 173 18.47 -22.00 -16.88
N GLY A 174 17.16 -22.21 -16.74
CA GLY A 174 16.20 -22.36 -17.83
C GLY A 174 15.42 -21.08 -18.17
N VAL A 175 15.80 -19.95 -17.59
CA VAL A 175 15.17 -18.65 -17.88
C VAL A 175 15.53 -18.20 -19.29
N ASP A 176 14.51 -17.92 -20.11
CA ASP A 176 14.68 -17.33 -21.43
C ASP A 176 15.12 -15.86 -21.30
N THR A 177 16.44 -15.64 -21.27
CA THR A 177 16.99 -14.29 -21.15
C THR A 177 16.62 -13.40 -22.32
N ALA A 178 16.40 -13.93 -23.53
CA ALA A 178 16.01 -13.12 -24.67
C ALA A 178 14.59 -12.55 -24.49
N LEU A 179 13.70 -13.31 -23.86
CA LEU A 179 12.37 -12.86 -23.48
C LEU A 179 12.43 -11.78 -22.40
N TYR A 180 13.07 -12.05 -21.25
CA TYR A 180 13.03 -11.15 -20.09
C TYR A 180 13.97 -9.94 -20.19
N ASP A 181 14.99 -10.00 -21.04
CA ASP A 181 15.90 -8.88 -21.26
C ASP A 181 15.47 -8.00 -22.45
N LYS A 182 14.27 -8.24 -23.01
CA LYS A 182 13.69 -7.49 -24.13
C LYS A 182 13.27 -6.08 -23.73
N SER A 183 12.66 -5.93 -22.56
CA SER A 183 12.18 -4.66 -22.05
C SER A 183 12.26 -4.66 -20.53
N SER A 184 12.85 -3.63 -19.93
CA SER A 184 12.84 -3.51 -18.47
C SER A 184 11.47 -3.12 -17.90
N ARG A 185 10.39 -3.07 -18.70
CA ARG A 185 9.04 -2.67 -18.28
C ARG A 185 7.98 -3.74 -18.51
N ASP A 186 8.37 -4.88 -19.08
CA ASP A 186 7.43 -5.98 -19.22
C ASP A 186 7.19 -6.67 -17.86
N ILE A 187 5.98 -7.21 -17.71
CA ILE A 187 5.61 -7.98 -16.52
C ILE A 187 5.22 -9.37 -17.00
N GLY A 188 6.23 -10.23 -17.09
CA GLY A 188 6.11 -11.63 -17.51
C GLY A 188 5.69 -12.54 -16.35
N PHE A 189 5.55 -13.82 -16.64
CA PHE A 189 5.50 -14.83 -15.58
C PHE A 189 6.91 -15.10 -15.05
N PRO A 190 7.10 -15.51 -13.79
CA PRO A 190 6.11 -15.44 -12.72
C PRO A 190 5.76 -13.98 -12.39
N SER A 191 4.47 -13.72 -12.15
CA SER A 191 3.97 -12.43 -11.68
C SER A 191 2.81 -12.63 -10.73
N GLN A 192 2.54 -11.60 -9.93
CA GLN A 192 1.39 -11.53 -9.05
C GLN A 192 0.50 -10.36 -9.44
N THR A 193 -0.81 -10.56 -9.31
CA THR A 193 -1.79 -9.48 -9.33
C THR A 193 -2.54 -9.50 -8.01
N VAL A 194 -2.59 -8.36 -7.33
CA VAL A 194 -3.31 -8.19 -6.08
C VAL A 194 -4.42 -7.18 -6.29
N ASN A 195 -5.61 -7.51 -5.81
CA ASN A 195 -6.78 -6.63 -5.83
C ASN A 195 -7.45 -6.67 -4.46
N HIS A 196 -7.36 -5.58 -3.70
CA HIS A 196 -7.90 -5.51 -2.34
C HIS A 196 -8.92 -4.38 -2.24
N LEU A 197 -10.21 -4.74 -2.24
CA LEU A 197 -11.34 -3.81 -2.07
C LEU A 197 -11.78 -3.80 -0.60
N LYS A 198 -11.88 -2.61 0.01
CA LYS A 198 -12.29 -2.42 1.39
C LYS A 198 -13.44 -1.42 1.47
N LEU A 199 -14.45 -1.76 2.26
CA LEU A 199 -15.53 -0.86 2.69
C LEU A 199 -15.58 -0.88 4.22
N ILE A 200 -15.48 0.29 4.85
CA ILE A 200 -15.44 0.45 6.30
C ILE A 200 -16.45 1.54 6.67
N ASN A 201 -17.18 1.35 7.78
CA ASN A 201 -18.02 2.40 8.35
C ASN A 201 -17.69 2.56 9.83
N ARG A 202 -17.33 3.77 10.24
CA ARG A 202 -16.94 4.06 11.61
C ARG A 202 -17.92 5.04 12.22
N ASN A 203 -18.54 4.64 13.32
CA ASN A 203 -19.54 5.42 14.01
C ASN A 203 -19.09 5.72 15.43
N PHE A 204 -19.37 6.94 15.87
CA PHE A 204 -19.20 7.37 17.25
C PHE A 204 -20.48 8.06 17.70
N ILE A 205 -20.95 7.70 18.89
CA ILE A 205 -22.11 8.31 19.53
C ILE A 205 -21.72 8.68 20.97
N ASP A 206 -21.91 9.96 21.31
CA ASP A 206 -21.76 10.48 22.68
C ASP A 206 -23.15 10.68 23.31
N LEU A 207 -23.42 9.91 24.36
CA LEU A 207 -24.65 9.93 25.17
C LEU A 207 -24.39 10.59 26.54
N ASP A 208 -23.45 11.54 26.61
CA ASP A 208 -22.97 12.28 27.78
C ASP A 208 -22.26 11.40 28.83
N LYS A 209 -22.98 10.45 29.44
CA LYS A 209 -22.43 9.47 30.39
C LYS A 209 -21.80 8.25 29.72
N HIS A 210 -22.16 8.00 28.46
CA HIS A 210 -21.73 6.83 27.72
C HIS A 210 -21.21 7.23 26.35
N LYS A 211 -20.11 6.60 25.94
CA LYS A 211 -19.51 6.78 24.61
C LYS A 211 -19.49 5.44 23.91
N LEU A 212 -19.97 5.41 22.67
CA LEU A 212 -20.08 4.19 21.88
C LEU A 212 -19.31 4.35 20.57
N TRP A 213 -18.46 3.37 20.27
CA TRP A 213 -17.77 3.22 18.99
C TRP A 213 -18.31 1.97 18.30
N ILE A 214 -18.73 2.11 17.04
CA ILE A 214 -19.22 1.00 16.22
C ILE A 214 -18.48 1.07 14.89
N ASP A 215 -17.61 0.10 14.67
CA ASP A 215 -16.81 -0.08 13.45
C ASP A 215 -17.37 -1.25 12.60
#